data_AF-A0A6P0NW30-F1
#
_entry.id   AF-A0A6P0NW30-F1
#
_cell.length_a   1.000
_cell.length_b   1.000
_cell.length_c   1.000
_cell.angle_alpha   90.00
_cell.angle_beta   90.00
_cell.angle_gamma   90.00
#
_symmetry.space_group_name_H-M   'P 1'
#
loop_
_entity.id
_entity.type
_entity.pdbx_description
1 polymer ?
#
loop_
_entity_poly.entity_id
_entity_poly.type
_entity_poly.pdbx_seq_one_letter_code
_entity_poly.pdbx_strand_id
1 'polypeptide(L)'
;MTITEILQFADRLVFAHRGKHLDDIQETVIKGVWQGKTYENIAQECNRSESRVRDVGYQLWKTFSESLGEDINKSNFRSSIERLHIQEKSSVCRTNCNFNFGLQTLYQYQKYSQDSQIKDTTKTTFQDLSIAPTINPAYFYGRTKELEILSNYIFHV
;
A
#
# COMPACT_ATOMS: atom_id res chain seq x y z
N MET A 1 7.82 -7.75 -9.30
CA MET A 1 6.72 -8.23 -8.46
C MET A 1 6.13 -9.48 -9.11
N THR A 2 5.89 -10.54 -8.34
CA THR A 2 5.27 -11.79 -8.79
C THR A 2 3.74 -11.64 -8.87
N ILE A 3 3.07 -12.56 -9.57
CA ILE A 3 1.59 -12.54 -9.72
C ILE A 3 0.89 -12.67 -8.36
N THR A 4 1.44 -13.49 -7.46
CA THR A 4 0.86 -13.68 -6.12
C THR A 4 0.97 -12.40 -5.27
N GLU A 5 2.11 -11.71 -5.34
CA GLU A 5 2.32 -10.46 -4.62
C GLU A 5 1.33 -9.37 -5.08
N ILE A 6 1.11 -9.22 -6.38
CA ILE A 6 0.18 -8.20 -6.91
C ILE A 6 -1.27 -8.52 -6.52
N LEU A 7 -1.67 -9.79 -6.54
CA LEU A 7 -3.01 -10.20 -6.11
C LEU A 7 -3.22 -9.90 -4.63
N GLN A 8 -2.26 -10.24 -3.77
CA GLN A 8 -2.33 -9.90 -2.34
C GLN A 8 -2.35 -8.40 -2.10
N PHE A 9 -1.59 -7.63 -2.89
CA PHE A 9 -1.60 -6.17 -2.79
C PHE A 9 -2.97 -5.60 -3.16
N ALA A 10 -3.51 -6.01 -4.31
CA ALA A 10 -4.82 -5.57 -4.77
C ALA A 10 -5.95 -6.00 -3.83
N ASP A 11 -5.88 -7.21 -3.27
CA ASP A 11 -6.87 -7.70 -2.30
C ASP A 11 -6.94 -6.81 -1.06
N ARG A 12 -5.77 -6.42 -0.53
CA ARG A 12 -5.69 -5.50 0.60
C ARG A 12 -6.22 -4.11 0.27
N LEU A 13 -5.99 -3.60 -0.95
CA LEU A 13 -6.55 -2.32 -1.39
C LEU A 13 -8.09 -2.37 -1.41
N VAL A 14 -8.67 -3.42 -2.00
CA VAL A 14 -10.13 -3.56 -2.09
C VAL A 14 -10.73 -3.80 -0.70
N PHE A 15 -10.08 -4.60 0.15
CA PHE A 15 -10.52 -4.83 1.51
C PHE A 15 -10.52 -3.53 2.34
N ALA A 16 -9.47 -2.72 2.26
CA ALA A 16 -9.41 -1.44 2.96
C ALA A 16 -10.51 -0.47 2.50
N HIS A 17 -10.85 -0.47 1.20
CA HIS A 17 -11.84 0.44 0.65
C HIS A 17 -13.29 -0.02 0.82
N ARG A 18 -13.56 -1.32 0.66
CA ARG A 18 -14.92 -1.89 0.59
C ARG A 18 -15.25 -2.86 1.72
N GLY A 19 -14.28 -3.20 2.56
CA GLY A 19 -14.42 -4.22 3.62
C GLY A 19 -14.64 -5.64 3.09
N LYS A 20 -14.39 -5.88 1.79
CA LYS A 20 -14.56 -7.16 1.13
C LYS A 20 -13.31 -7.51 0.33
N HIS A 21 -12.95 -8.79 0.34
CA HIS A 21 -11.88 -9.34 -0.48
C HIS A 21 -12.28 -9.40 -1.96
N LEU A 22 -11.28 -9.61 -2.83
CA LEU A 22 -11.50 -9.78 -4.26
C LEU A 22 -12.36 -11.01 -4.54
N ASP A 23 -13.26 -10.87 -5.50
CA ASP A 23 -14.02 -11.97 -6.09
C ASP A 23 -13.20 -12.67 -7.20
N ASP A 24 -13.52 -13.91 -7.52
CA ASP A 24 -12.76 -14.75 -8.48
C ASP A 24 -12.60 -14.05 -9.85
N ILE A 25 -13.64 -13.34 -10.28
CA ILE A 25 -13.62 -12.58 -11.54
C ILE A 25 -12.68 -11.37 -11.43
N GLN A 26 -12.64 -10.70 -10.27
CA GLN A 26 -11.76 -9.57 -10.05
C GLN A 26 -10.30 -10.00 -10.03
N GLU A 27 -9.99 -11.10 -9.35
CA GLU A 27 -8.64 -11.70 -9.37
C GLU A 27 -8.20 -12.04 -10.79
N THR A 28 -9.09 -12.68 -11.56
CA THR A 28 -8.82 -13.06 -12.95
C THR A 28 -8.56 -11.83 -13.82
N VAL A 29 -9.33 -10.74 -13.64
CA VAL A 29 -9.12 -9.47 -14.34
C VAL A 29 -7.75 -8.87 -14.00
N ILE A 30 -7.40 -8.80 -12.71
CA ILE A 30 -6.11 -8.23 -12.26
C ILE A 30 -4.95 -9.05 -12.81
N LYS A 31 -5.01 -10.37 -12.70
CA LYS A 31 -3.99 -11.28 -13.21
C LYS A 31 -3.83 -11.16 -14.72
N GLY A 32 -4.94 -11.14 -15.46
CA GLY A 32 -4.93 -11.02 -16.91
C GLY A 32 -4.33 -9.69 -17.38
N VAL A 33 -4.71 -8.59 -16.73
CA VAL A 33 -4.19 -7.25 -17.05
C VAL A 33 -2.71 -7.13 -16.70
N TRP A 34 -2.28 -7.69 -15.57
CA TRP A 34 -0.87 -7.76 -15.19
C TRP A 34 -0.02 -8.50 -16.23
N GLN A 35 -0.58 -9.56 -16.82
CA GLN A 35 0.04 -10.34 -17.89
C GLN A 35 -0.08 -9.70 -19.28
N GLY A 36 -0.71 -8.53 -19.40
CA GLY A 36 -0.87 -7.82 -20.68
C GLY A 36 -1.98 -8.37 -21.58
N LYS A 37 -2.89 -9.19 -21.06
CA LYS A 37 -4.01 -9.75 -21.84
C LYS A 37 -5.06 -8.70 -22.20
N THR A 38 -5.77 -8.93 -23.30
CA THR A 38 -6.97 -8.17 -23.67
C THR A 38 -8.18 -8.62 -22.84
N TYR A 39 -9.20 -7.77 -22.73
CA TYR A 39 -10.43 -8.16 -22.02
C TYR A 39 -11.16 -9.33 -22.68
N GLU A 40 -11.04 -9.48 -24.00
CA GLU A 40 -11.57 -10.63 -24.74
C GLU A 40 -10.93 -11.94 -24.25
N ASN A 41 -9.61 -11.99 -24.15
CA ASN A 41 -8.90 -13.18 -23.68
C ASN A 41 -9.24 -13.49 -22.20
N ILE A 42 -9.34 -12.45 -21.37
CA ILE A 42 -9.72 -12.60 -19.96
C ILE A 42 -11.16 -13.13 -19.84
N ALA A 43 -12.07 -12.65 -20.67
CA ALA A 43 -13.47 -13.09 -20.71
C ALA A 43 -13.61 -14.56 -21.12
N GLN A 44 -12.78 -15.00 -22.08
CA GLN A 44 -12.70 -16.41 -22.46
C GLN A 44 -12.19 -17.28 -21.29
N GLU A 45 -11.17 -16.83 -20.57
CA GLU A 45 -10.60 -17.55 -19.42
C GLU A 45 -11.58 -17.74 -18.25
N CYS A 46 -12.46 -16.76 -18.01
CA CYS A 46 -13.48 -16.85 -16.95
C CYS A 46 -14.86 -17.31 -17.44
N ASN A 47 -15.00 -17.67 -18.72
CA ASN A 47 -16.29 -17.99 -19.36
C ASN A 47 -17.35 -16.92 -19.07
N ARG A 48 -17.00 -15.64 -19.27
CA ARG A 48 -17.90 -14.49 -19.13
C ARG A 48 -17.93 -13.67 -20.42
N SER A 49 -18.86 -12.72 -20.49
CA SER A 49 -18.89 -11.75 -21.58
C SER A 49 -17.79 -10.70 -21.41
N GLU A 50 -17.24 -10.22 -22.52
CA GLU A 50 -16.24 -9.15 -22.49
C GLU A 50 -16.79 -7.88 -21.81
N SER A 51 -18.05 -7.54 -22.07
CA SER A 51 -18.72 -6.41 -21.41
C SER A 51 -18.66 -6.53 -19.89
N ARG A 52 -18.92 -7.72 -19.33
CA ARG A 52 -18.88 -7.94 -17.89
C ARG A 52 -17.46 -7.76 -17.33
N VAL A 53 -16.45 -8.25 -18.05
CA VAL A 53 -15.04 -8.08 -17.67
C VAL A 53 -14.64 -6.60 -17.69
N ARG A 54 -15.09 -5.84 -18.70
CA ARG A 54 -14.87 -4.39 -18.80
C ARG A 54 -15.52 -3.64 -17.64
N ASP A 55 -16.74 -3.98 -17.28
CA ASP A 55 -17.45 -3.38 -16.15
C ASP A 55 -16.72 -3.62 -14.82
N VAL A 56 -16.30 -4.87 -14.59
CA VAL A 56 -15.53 -5.23 -13.39
C VAL A 56 -14.17 -4.51 -13.38
N GLY A 57 -13.48 -4.47 -14.52
CA GLY A 57 -12.22 -3.73 -14.67
C GLY A 57 -12.39 -2.26 -14.32
N TYR A 58 -13.41 -1.59 -14.87
CA TYR A 58 -13.70 -0.18 -14.58
C TYR A 58 -13.88 0.08 -13.07
N GLN A 59 -14.62 -0.78 -12.38
CA GLN A 59 -14.84 -0.67 -10.93
C GLN A 59 -13.55 -0.88 -10.13
N LEU A 60 -12.69 -1.79 -10.56
CA LEU A 60 -11.38 -2.01 -9.93
C LEU A 60 -10.48 -0.80 -10.07
N TRP A 61 -10.33 -0.28 -11.30
CA TRP A 61 -9.50 0.88 -11.57
C TRP A 61 -9.94 2.09 -10.78
N LYS A 62 -11.25 2.37 -10.74
CA LYS A 62 -11.79 3.45 -9.91
C LYS A 62 -11.44 3.28 -8.43
N THR A 63 -11.60 2.07 -7.89
CA THR A 63 -11.29 1.78 -6.47
C THR A 63 -9.80 1.95 -6.19
N PHE A 64 -8.93 1.52 -7.11
CA PHE A 64 -7.48 1.71 -6.98
C PHE A 64 -7.09 3.17 -7.12
N SER A 65 -7.71 3.93 -8.02
CA SER A 65 -7.45 5.36 -8.14
C SER A 65 -7.84 6.12 -6.88
N GLU A 66 -8.97 5.80 -6.27
CA GLU A 66 -9.41 6.40 -5.01
C GLU A 66 -8.48 6.02 -3.85
N SER A 67 -8.03 4.76 -3.81
CA SER A 67 -7.16 4.26 -2.73
C SER A 67 -5.71 4.74 -2.85
N LEU A 68 -5.18 4.80 -4.07
CA LEU A 68 -3.81 5.19 -4.38
C LEU A 68 -3.69 6.64 -4.81
N GLY A 69 -4.78 7.43 -4.78
CA GLY A 69 -4.92 8.83 -5.24
C GLY A 69 -4.18 9.21 -6.53
N GLU A 70 -3.91 8.23 -7.39
CA GLU A 70 -3.34 8.37 -8.73
C GLU A 70 -4.40 7.88 -9.72
N ASP A 71 -4.49 8.46 -10.92
CA ASP A 71 -5.39 7.94 -11.94
C ASP A 71 -4.89 6.59 -12.45
N ILE A 72 -5.45 5.49 -11.94
CA ILE A 72 -5.18 4.13 -12.37
C ILE A 72 -6.20 3.71 -13.44
N ASN A 73 -5.68 3.06 -14.48
CA ASN A 73 -6.42 2.45 -15.57
C ASN A 73 -5.71 1.16 -16.03
N LYS A 74 -6.32 0.44 -16.99
CA LYS A 74 -5.77 -0.83 -17.49
C LYS A 74 -4.32 -0.70 -18.00
N SER A 75 -3.98 0.37 -18.72
CA SER A 75 -2.68 0.50 -19.38
C SER A 75 -1.57 0.92 -18.43
N ASN A 76 -1.90 1.68 -17.38
CA ASN A 76 -0.92 2.15 -16.40
C ASN A 76 -0.89 1.33 -15.10
N PHE A 77 -1.84 0.42 -14.88
CA PHE A 77 -1.92 -0.36 -13.64
C PHE A 77 -0.58 -1.04 -13.33
N ARG A 78 -0.03 -1.75 -14.30
CA ARG A 78 1.25 -2.46 -14.13
C ARG A 78 2.39 -1.51 -13.78
N SER A 79 2.59 -0.47 -14.58
CA SER A 79 3.70 0.47 -14.37
C SER A 79 3.56 1.23 -13.06
N SER A 80 2.33 1.55 -12.64
CA SER A 80 2.07 2.26 -11.38
C SER A 80 2.40 1.42 -10.18
N ILE A 81 2.00 0.15 -10.15
CA ILE A 81 2.36 -0.73 -9.04
C ILE A 81 3.85 -1.09 -9.05
N GLU A 82 4.46 -1.29 -10.23
CA GLU A 82 5.91 -1.53 -10.32
C GLU A 82 6.70 -0.34 -9.74
N ARG A 83 6.29 0.90 -9.99
CA ARG A 83 6.91 2.09 -9.37
C ARG A 83 6.79 2.10 -7.85
N LEU A 84 5.59 1.84 -7.31
CA LEU A 84 5.35 1.77 -5.88
C LEU A 84 6.21 0.69 -5.21
N HIS A 85 6.31 -0.47 -5.85
CA HIS A 85 7.13 -1.58 -5.35
C HIS A 85 8.64 -1.30 -5.41
N ILE A 86 9.10 -0.51 -6.37
CA ILE A 86 10.51 -0.07 -6.43
C ILE A 86 10.81 0.93 -5.30
N GLN A 87 9.88 1.86 -5.02
CA GLN A 87 10.01 2.81 -3.91
C GLN A 87 10.14 2.11 -2.54
N GLU A 88 9.50 0.95 -2.36
CA GLU A 88 9.68 0.14 -1.13
C GLU A 88 11.10 -0.40 -0.96
N LYS A 89 11.80 -0.69 -2.06
CA LYS A 89 13.15 -1.28 -2.04
C LYS A 89 14.25 -0.24 -1.98
N SER A 90 14.00 0.97 -2.47
CA SER A 90 14.93 2.10 -2.35
C SER A 90 14.55 2.94 -1.13
N SER A 91 15.24 2.76 -0.01
CA SER A 91 15.12 3.62 1.17
C SER A 91 15.63 5.06 0.96
N VAL A 92 15.66 5.55 -0.27
CA VAL A 92 16.27 6.81 -0.68
C VAL A 92 15.33 7.53 -1.64
N CYS A 93 14.93 8.74 -1.25
CA CYS A 93 14.05 9.71 -1.92
C CYS A 93 12.54 9.52 -1.75
N ARG A 94 12.02 9.97 -0.60
CA ARG A 94 10.64 10.44 -0.45
C ARG A 94 10.50 11.79 -1.17
N THR A 95 9.99 11.82 -2.39
CA THR A 95 9.35 13.02 -2.93
C THR A 95 7.90 13.04 -2.49
N ASN A 96 7.54 14.11 -1.78
CA ASN A 96 6.25 14.58 -1.29
C ASN A 96 4.99 14.11 -2.06
N CYS A 97 4.68 12.82 -2.02
CA CYS A 97 3.36 12.30 -2.35
C CYS A 97 2.61 12.10 -1.04
N ASN A 98 1.44 12.73 -0.95
CA ASN A 98 0.52 12.69 0.18
C ASN A 98 -0.17 11.31 0.30
N PHE A 99 0.53 10.23 -0.07
CA PHE A 99 0.05 8.86 0.05
C PHE A 99 0.27 8.37 1.45
N ASN A 100 -0.72 8.68 2.28
CA ASN A 100 -0.98 8.01 3.55
C ASN A 100 -1.48 6.57 3.31
N PHE A 101 -0.89 5.85 2.34
CA PHE A 101 -1.03 4.40 2.29
C PHE A 101 0.02 3.86 3.26
N GLY A 102 -0.42 3.62 4.50
CA GLY A 102 0.40 3.07 5.56
C GLY A 102 0.99 1.73 5.14
N LEU A 103 2.18 1.74 4.55
CA LEU A 103 2.97 0.54 4.35
C LEU A 103 3.41 -0.05 5.69
N GLN A 104 3.41 0.75 6.76
CA GLN A 104 3.58 0.27 8.14
C GLN A 104 2.42 -0.65 8.58
N THR A 105 1.17 -0.36 8.18
CA THR A 105 0.00 -1.20 8.53
C THR A 105 0.01 -2.55 7.80
N LEU A 106 0.60 -2.66 6.61
CA LEU A 106 0.64 -3.92 5.86
C LEU A 106 1.63 -4.94 6.47
N TYR A 107 2.77 -4.48 6.98
CA TYR A 107 3.70 -5.36 7.71
C TYR A 107 3.14 -5.81 9.07
N GLN A 108 2.25 -5.01 9.69
CA GLN A 108 1.56 -5.38 10.92
C GLN A 108 0.55 -6.52 10.69
N TYR A 109 -0.17 -6.51 9.56
CA TYR A 109 -1.19 -7.51 9.22
C TYR A 109 -0.62 -8.91 8.95
N GLN A 110 0.63 -9.02 8.48
CA GLN A 110 1.26 -10.33 8.24
C GLN A 110 1.62 -11.09 9.53
N LYS A 111 1.55 -10.45 10.70
CA LYS A 111 1.96 -11.06 11.99
C LYS A 111 0.80 -11.35 12.95
N TYR A 112 -0.41 -10.81 12.73
CA TYR A 112 -1.56 -11.06 13.59
C TYR A 112 -2.58 -11.98 12.92
N SER A 113 -2.29 -13.28 12.96
CA SER A 113 -3.31 -14.32 12.98
C SER A 113 -3.21 -15.08 14.29
N GLN A 114 -3.79 -14.49 15.34
CA GLN A 114 -4.50 -15.17 16.42
C GLN A 114 -5.08 -14.11 17.37
N ASP A 115 -6.40 -14.17 17.54
CA ASP A 115 -7.23 -13.59 18.61
C ASP A 115 -7.06 -12.12 19.02
N SER A 116 -8.11 -11.32 18.77
CA SER A 116 -9.01 -10.82 19.82
C SER A 116 -9.86 -9.65 19.34
N GLN A 117 -11.16 -9.75 19.64
CA GLN A 117 -12.20 -8.73 19.48
C GLN A 117 -11.84 -7.42 20.20
N ILE A 118 -11.78 -6.27 19.52
CA ILE A 118 -12.13 -4.96 20.12
C ILE A 118 -12.87 -4.07 19.11
N LYS A 119 -13.95 -3.49 19.61
CA LYS A 119 -14.98 -2.63 19.02
C LYS A 119 -14.43 -1.26 18.58
N ASP A 120 -15.22 -0.60 17.72
CA ASP A 120 -15.16 0.82 17.35
C ASP A 120 -14.74 1.76 18.51
N THR A 121 -14.09 2.89 18.21
CA THR A 121 -14.57 4.27 18.49
C THR A 121 -13.49 5.34 18.15
N THR A 122 -13.87 6.28 17.27
CA THR A 122 -13.44 7.70 17.10
C THR A 122 -11.97 8.13 16.91
N LYS A 123 -11.81 8.99 15.89
CA LYS A 123 -10.78 10.04 15.73
C LYS A 123 -10.40 10.71 17.07
N THR A 124 -9.11 10.65 17.41
CA THR A 124 -8.43 11.68 18.23
C THR A 124 -7.01 11.86 17.74
N THR A 125 -6.68 13.09 17.36
CA THR A 125 -5.38 13.57 16.84
C THR A 125 -4.31 13.74 17.93
N PHE A 126 -4.41 13.00 19.04
CA PHE A 126 -3.47 13.04 20.15
C PHE A 126 -2.85 11.65 20.32
N GLN A 127 -1.58 11.52 19.96
CA GLN A 127 -0.77 10.36 20.28
C GLN A 127 -0.23 10.52 21.69
N ASP A 128 -0.62 9.62 22.57
CA ASP A 128 -0.12 9.54 23.94
C ASP A 128 1.35 9.14 23.91
N LEU A 129 2.25 10.01 24.37
CA LEU A 129 3.69 9.77 24.37
C LEU A 129 4.14 8.88 25.54
N SER A 130 3.26 8.60 26.51
CA SER A 130 3.57 7.68 27.62
C SER A 130 3.75 6.23 27.17
N ILE A 131 3.22 5.89 25.99
CA ILE A 131 3.36 4.55 25.38
C ILE A 131 4.60 4.42 24.50
N ALA A 132 5.44 5.46 24.39
CA ALA A 132 6.65 5.40 23.58
C ALA A 132 7.64 4.36 24.14
N PRO A 133 8.30 3.56 23.27
CA PRO A 133 9.29 2.59 23.74
C PRO A 133 10.47 3.30 24.41
N THR A 134 10.93 2.73 25.53
CA THR A 134 12.08 3.27 26.25
C THR A 134 13.32 3.23 25.36
N ILE A 135 13.96 4.38 25.19
CA ILE A 135 15.21 4.48 24.40
C ILE A 135 16.27 3.69 25.16
N ASN A 136 16.80 2.64 24.54
CA ASN A 136 17.87 1.85 25.13
C ASN A 136 19.21 2.61 24.97
N PRO A 137 19.86 3.01 26.09
CA PRO A 137 21.09 3.78 26.05
C PRO A 137 22.27 3.03 25.40
N ALA A 138 22.20 1.70 25.31
CA ALA A 138 23.21 0.88 24.63
C ALA A 138 23.20 1.02 23.09
N TYR A 139 22.19 1.66 22.48
CA TYR A 139 22.15 1.89 21.03
C TYR A 139 22.18 3.38 20.65
N PHE A 140 22.07 4.27 21.62
CA PHE A 140 21.96 5.73 21.43
C PHE A 140 23.11 6.47 22.12
N TYR A 141 24.35 5.97 22.00
CA TYR A 141 25.56 6.64 22.46
C TYR A 141 26.46 7.04 21.28
N GLY A 142 27.42 7.97 21.51
CA GLY A 142 28.47 8.29 20.55
C GLY A 142 28.18 9.36 19.50
N ARG A 143 27.01 10.01 19.53
CA ARG A 143 26.63 11.10 18.58
C ARG A 143 27.15 12.49 18.97
N THR A 144 28.30 12.54 19.63
CA THR A 144 28.83 13.80 20.17
C THR A 144 29.21 14.76 19.04
N LYS A 145 29.72 14.23 17.92
CA LYS A 145 30.11 15.02 16.74
C LYS A 145 28.90 15.66 16.05
N GLU A 146 27.81 14.92 15.90
CA GLU A 146 26.57 15.42 15.31
C GLU A 146 25.90 16.48 16.20
N LEU A 147 25.96 16.30 17.52
CA LEU A 147 25.48 17.31 18.49
C LEU A 147 26.32 18.57 18.47
N GLU A 148 27.64 18.45 18.36
CA GLU A 148 28.55 19.59 18.24
C GLU A 148 28.30 20.38 16.94
N ILE A 149 28.14 19.68 15.81
CA ILE A 149 27.77 20.30 14.54
C ILE A 149 26.42 21.03 14.69
N LEU A 150 25.40 20.36 15.22
CA LEU A 150 24.07 20.97 15.39
C LEU A 150 24.12 22.20 16.29
N SER A 151 24.86 22.14 17.40
CA SER A 151 25.08 23.26 18.31
C SER A 151 25.70 24.45 17.59
N ASN A 152 26.72 24.22 16.77
CA ASN A 152 27.36 25.28 16.00
C ASN A 152 26.37 25.94 15.02
N TYR A 153 25.52 25.16 14.35
CA TYR A 153 24.52 25.73 13.43
C TYR A 153 23.42 26.52 14.12
N ILE A 154 23.08 26.20 15.37
CA ILE A 154 22.00 26.87 16.10
C ILE A 154 22.50 28.13 16.80
N PHE A 155 23.69 28.07 17.41
CA PHE A 155 24.20 29.14 18.27
C PHE A 155 25.27 30.02 17.60
N HIS A 156 25.78 29.63 16.43
CA HIS A 156 26.74 30.41 15.64
C HIS A 156 26.19 30.73 14.23
N VAL A 157 25.00 31.32 14.18
CA VAL A 157 24.53 32.14 13.04
C VAL A 157 25.08 33.55 13.17
#